data_AF-A0A3N5U2Q7-F1
#
_entry.id   AF-A0A3N5U2Q7-F1
#
_cell.length_a   1.000
_cell.length_b   1.000
_cell.length_c   1.000
_cell.angle_alpha   90.00
_cell.angle_beta   90.00
_cell.angle_gamma   90.00
#
_symmetry.space_group_name_H-M   'P 1'
#
loop_
_entity.id
_entity.type
_entity.pdbx_description
1 polymer ?
#
loop_
_entity_poly.entity_id
_entity_poly.type
_entity_poly.pdbx_seq_one_letter_code
_entity_poly.pdbx_strand_id
1 'polypeptide(L)'
;LTVDYTLCIGCRSCVSVCPFGAMSYNQIDKKVFKCDLCGGQPQCVRFCDMKAVDFIPAENMTTQKKRDAATRLYASQKHATAIQEQI
;
A
#
# COMPACT_ATOMS: atom_id res chain seq x y z
N LEU A 1 -2.50 4.79 -13.50
CA LEU A 1 -2.13 6.20 -13.28
C LEU A 1 -0.60 6.33 -13.38
N THR A 2 -0.07 6.56 -14.56
CA THR A 2 1.38 6.69 -14.85
C THR A 2 1.67 8.07 -15.45
N VAL A 3 2.94 8.47 -15.54
CA VAL A 3 3.34 9.70 -16.23
C VAL A 3 3.47 9.38 -17.72
N ASP A 4 2.77 10.14 -18.57
CA ASP A 4 2.98 10.10 -20.02
C ASP A 4 4.15 11.02 -20.38
N TYR A 5 5.25 10.44 -20.83
CA TYR A 5 6.48 11.18 -21.15
C TYR A 5 6.41 11.95 -22.48
N THR A 6 5.45 11.64 -23.36
CA THR A 6 5.20 12.37 -24.61
C THR A 6 4.55 13.72 -24.35
N LEU A 7 3.67 13.79 -23.33
CA LEU A 7 2.99 15.01 -22.91
C LEU A 7 3.75 15.77 -21.80
N CYS A 8 4.59 15.07 -21.04
CA CYS A 8 5.32 15.66 -19.93
C CYS A 8 6.39 16.67 -20.38
N ILE A 9 6.13 17.95 -20.12
CA ILE A 9 7.07 19.07 -20.35
C ILE A 9 8.00 19.37 -19.16
N GLY A 10 7.85 18.66 -18.03
CA GLY A 10 8.72 18.85 -16.86
C GLY A 10 8.46 20.12 -16.05
N CYS A 11 7.24 20.71 -16.12
CA CYS A 11 6.86 21.95 -15.41
C CYS A 11 6.78 21.84 -13.88
N ARG A 12 6.88 20.62 -13.32
CA ARG A 12 6.87 20.34 -11.87
C ARG A 12 5.58 20.70 -11.11
N SER A 13 4.52 21.15 -11.79
CA SER A 13 3.23 21.43 -11.14
C SER A 13 2.66 20.20 -10.40
N CYS A 14 2.76 19.02 -11.02
CA CYS A 14 2.36 17.75 -10.39
C CYS A 14 3.15 17.41 -9.11
N VAL A 15 4.40 17.86 -8.99
CA VAL A 15 5.21 17.70 -7.77
C VAL A 15 4.67 18.59 -6.65
N SER A 16 4.34 19.85 -6.96
CA SER A 16 3.83 20.82 -5.99
C SER A 16 2.42 20.51 -5.49
N VAL A 17 1.55 19.94 -6.34
CA VAL A 17 0.13 19.73 -6.01
C VAL A 17 -0.15 18.40 -5.30
N CYS A 18 0.79 17.44 -5.36
CA CYS A 18 0.57 16.13 -4.76
C CYS A 18 0.57 16.23 -3.23
N PRO A 19 -0.58 15.99 -2.55
CA PRO A 19 -0.66 16.15 -1.09
C PRO A 19 0.15 15.09 -0.34
N PHE A 20 0.47 13.98 -0.99
CA PHE A 20 1.22 12.86 -0.43
C PHE A 20 2.72 12.94 -0.70
N GLY A 21 3.18 13.92 -1.50
CA GLY A 21 4.60 14.02 -1.88
C GLY A 21 5.11 12.84 -2.74
N ALA A 22 4.23 12.10 -3.40
CA ALA A 22 4.58 10.89 -4.15
C ALA A 22 5.26 11.14 -5.51
N MET A 23 5.30 12.40 -5.95
CA MET A 23 5.90 12.82 -7.22
C MET A 23 7.30 13.37 -6.99
N SER A 24 8.26 12.99 -7.83
CA SER A 24 9.64 13.47 -7.78
C SER A 24 10.12 13.99 -9.13
N TYR A 25 11.23 14.74 -9.14
CA TYR A 25 11.80 15.32 -10.36
C TYR A 25 13.26 14.93 -10.49
N ASN A 26 13.62 14.33 -11.63
CA ASN A 26 15.00 14.05 -11.99
C ASN A 26 15.63 15.31 -12.61
N GLN A 27 16.66 15.86 -11.97
CA GLN A 27 17.35 17.07 -12.44
C GLN A 27 18.21 16.83 -13.69
N ILE A 28 18.67 15.60 -13.92
CA ILE A 28 19.51 15.24 -15.07
C ILE A 28 18.63 15.15 -16.32
N ASP A 29 17.61 14.28 -16.28
CA ASP A 29 16.72 14.04 -17.42
C ASP A 29 15.68 15.16 -17.61
N LYS A 30 15.58 16.06 -16.63
CA LYS A 30 14.57 17.13 -16.55
C LYS A 30 13.12 16.62 -16.61
N LYS A 31 12.88 15.40 -16.15
CA LYS A 31 11.56 14.75 -16.17
C LYS A 31 11.04 14.48 -14.75
N VAL A 32 9.72 14.53 -14.60
CA VAL A 32 9.05 14.08 -13.37
C VAL A 32 8.85 12.56 -13.43
N PHE A 33 8.90 11.91 -12.27
CA PHE A 33 8.66 10.48 -12.15
C PHE A 33 7.92 10.18 -10.85
N LYS A 34 7.30 9.00 -10.80
CA LYS A 34 6.69 8.41 -9.62
C LYS A 34 6.60 6.90 -9.80
N CYS A 35 6.20 6.19 -8.74
CA CYS A 35 5.89 4.77 -8.82
C CYS A 35 4.80 4.50 -9.87
N ASP A 36 5.09 3.58 -10.79
CA ASP A 36 4.21 3.09 -11.84
C ASP A 36 3.64 1.69 -11.53
N LEU A 37 3.82 1.24 -10.29
CA LEU A 37 3.49 -0.11 -9.81
C LEU A 37 4.22 -1.22 -10.59
N CYS A 38 5.34 -0.91 -11.24
CA CYS A 38 6.10 -1.84 -12.07
C CYS A 38 5.20 -2.57 -13.10
N GLY A 39 4.29 -1.84 -13.74
CA GLY A 39 3.34 -2.41 -14.70
C GLY A 39 2.32 -3.39 -14.10
N GLY A 40 2.06 -3.30 -12.79
CA GLY A 40 1.17 -4.22 -12.07
C GLY A 40 1.88 -5.40 -11.43
N GLN A 41 3.21 -5.45 -11.47
CA GLN A 41 4.04 -6.47 -10.81
C GLN A 41 5.07 -5.83 -9.87
N PRO A 42 4.65 -5.32 -8.70
CA PRO A 42 5.51 -4.53 -7.83
C PRO A 42 6.72 -5.33 -7.32
N GLN A 43 7.92 -4.93 -7.73
CA GLN A 43 9.15 -5.63 -7.34
C GLN A 43 9.47 -5.46 -5.85
N CYS A 44 9.09 -4.33 -5.25
CA CYS A 44 9.25 -4.09 -3.81
C CYS A 44 8.47 -5.11 -2.96
N VAL A 45 7.29 -5.56 -3.42
CA VAL A 45 6.51 -6.60 -2.74
C VAL A 45 7.18 -7.96 -2.89
N ARG A 46 7.68 -8.27 -4.09
CA ARG A 46 8.39 -9.54 -4.36
C ARG A 46 9.65 -9.69 -3.50
N PHE A 47 10.40 -8.62 -3.28
CA PHE A 47 11.67 -8.64 -2.57
C PHE A 47 11.51 -8.53 -1.04
N CYS A 48 10.33 -8.19 -0.53
CA CYS A 48 10.12 -7.98 0.90
C CYS A 48 9.98 -9.33 1.64
N ASP A 49 11.11 -9.88 2.09
CA ASP A 49 11.14 -11.14 2.85
C ASP A 49 10.32 -11.07 4.15
N MET A 50 10.34 -9.91 4.82
CA MET A 50 9.59 -9.67 6.06
C MET A 50 8.08 -9.51 5.87
N LYS A 51 7.57 -9.55 4.62
CA LYS A 51 6.14 -9.40 4.31
C LYS A 51 5.52 -8.11 4.88
N ALA A 52 6.28 -7.02 4.88
CA ALA A 52 5.80 -5.72 5.38
C ALA A 52 4.82 -5.03 4.41
N VAL A 53 4.84 -5.41 3.13
CA VAL A 53 3.99 -4.87 2.08
C VAL A 53 3.41 -6.00 1.25
N ASP A 54 2.12 -5.90 0.92
CA ASP A 54 1.40 -6.85 0.08
C ASP A 54 0.74 -6.12 -1.10
N PHE A 55 0.58 -6.84 -2.21
CA PHE A 55 -0.17 -6.36 -3.37
C PHE A 55 -1.45 -7.19 -3.51
N ILE A 56 -2.59 -6.58 -3.15
CA ILE A 56 -3.91 -7.20 -3.20
C ILE A 56 -4.91 -6.29 -3.92
N PRO A 57 -6.01 -6.83 -4.46
CA PRO A 57 -7.10 -6.02 -5.00
C PRO A 57 -7.69 -5.08 -3.93
N ALA A 58 -8.03 -3.86 -4.34
CA ALA A 58 -8.52 -2.82 -3.43
C ALA A 58 -9.81 -3.24 -2.71
N GLU A 59 -10.65 -4.02 -3.38
CA GLU A 59 -11.92 -4.55 -2.90
C GLU A 59 -11.72 -5.49 -1.69
N ASN A 60 -10.60 -6.20 -1.67
CA ASN A 60 -10.30 -7.19 -0.64
C ASN A 60 -9.75 -6.57 0.64
N MET A 61 -9.22 -5.33 0.59
CA MET A 61 -8.57 -4.68 1.73
C MET A 61 -9.49 -4.59 2.95
N THR A 62 -10.75 -4.16 2.77
CA THR A 62 -11.70 -3.99 3.87
C THR A 62 -12.16 -5.33 4.42
N THR A 63 -12.42 -6.30 3.54
CA THR A 63 -12.93 -7.62 3.91
C THR A 63 -11.90 -8.42 4.70
N GLN A 64 -10.62 -8.40 4.29
CA GLN A 64 -9.55 -9.06 5.03
C GLN A 64 -9.38 -8.46 6.43
N LYS A 65 -9.29 -7.13 6.55
CA LYS A 65 -9.15 -6.47 7.86
C LYS A 65 -10.30 -6.80 8.81
N LYS A 66 -11.54 -6.85 8.30
CA LYS A 66 -12.72 -7.25 9.09
C LYS A 66 -12.63 -8.71 9.56
N ARG A 67 -12.19 -9.62 8.69
CA ARG A 67 -12.01 -11.04 9.04
C ARG A 67 -10.91 -11.24 10.08
N ASP A 68 -9.77 -10.57 9.92
CA ASP A 68 -8.66 -10.66 10.86
C ASP A 68 -9.06 -10.13 12.24
N ALA A 69 -9.76 -8.98 12.28
CA ALA A 69 -10.31 -8.43 13.51
C ALA A 69 -11.31 -9.38 14.17
N ALA A 70 -12.25 -9.95 13.41
CA ALA A 70 -13.22 -10.92 13.92
C ALA A 70 -12.54 -12.16 14.51
N THR A 71 -11.49 -12.66 13.85
CA THR A 71 -10.72 -13.82 14.32
C THR A 71 -10.01 -13.54 15.65
N ARG A 72 -9.40 -12.35 15.78
CA ARG A 72 -8.76 -11.92 17.03
C ARG A 72 -9.75 -11.77 18.17
N LEU A 73 -10.91 -11.17 17.91
CA LEU A 73 -11.99 -11.03 18.90
C LEU A 73 -12.51 -12.38 19.34
N TYR A 74 -12.80 -13.29 18.40
CA TYR A 74 -13.25 -14.65 18.72
C TYR A 74 -12.25 -15.42 19.59
N ALA A 75 -10.96 -15.38 19.23
CA ALA A 75 -9.91 -16.00 20.02
C ALA A 75 -9.86 -15.42 21.45
N SER A 76 -9.90 -14.09 21.58
CA SER A 76 -9.88 -13.42 22.90
C SER A 76 -11.08 -13.80 23.77
N GLN A 77 -12.27 -13.91 23.16
CA GLN A 77 -13.49 -14.29 23.86
C GLN A 77 -13.44 -15.72 24.36
N LYS A 78 -12.87 -16.64 23.56
CA LYS A 78 -12.63 -18.04 23.96
C LYS A 78 -11.65 -18.13 25.14
N HIS A 79 -10.58 -17.34 25.13
CA HIS A 79 -9.65 -17.28 26.26
C HIS A 79 -10.34 -16.74 27.53
N ALA A 80 -11.15 -15.69 27.41
CA ALA A 80 -11.89 -15.13 28.54
C ALA A 80 -12.89 -16.14 29.15
N THR A 81 -13.62 -16.87 28.31
CA THR A 81 -14.55 -17.92 28.77
C THR A 81 -13.84 -19.10 29.42
N ALA A 82 -12.69 -19.54 28.89
CA ALA A 82 -11.89 -20.61 29.48
C ALA A 82 -11.31 -20.24 30.87
N ILE A 83 -10.94 -18.97 31.09
CA ILE A 83 -10.50 -18.49 32.41
C ILE A 83 -11.68 -18.49 33.40
N GLN A 84 -12.88 -18.19 32.93
CA GLN A 84 -14.08 -18.09 33.75
C GLN A 84 -14.63 -19.47 34.19
N GLU A 85 -14.33 -20.53 33.44
CA GLU A 85 -14.66 -21.92 33.81
C GLU A 85 -13.68 -22.55 34.83
N GLN A 86 -12.60 -21.86 35.19
CA GLN A 86 -11.59 -22.31 36.17
C GLN A 86 -11.80 -21.76 37.59
N ILE A 87 -12.87 -20.98 37.81
CA ILE A 87 -13.30 -20.44 39.11
C ILE A 87 -14.59 -21.14 39.52
#